data_AF-A0A832AGP4-F1
#
_entry.id   AF-A0A832AGP4-F1
#
_cell.length_a   1.000
_cell.length_b   1.000
_cell.length_c   1.000
_cell.angle_alpha   90.00
_cell.angle_beta   90.00
_cell.angle_gamma   90.00
#
_symmetry.space_group_name_H-M   'P 1'
#
loop_
_entity.id
_entity.type
_entity.pdbx_description
1 polymer ?
#
loop_
_entity_poly.entity_id
_entity_poly.type
_entity_poly.pdbx_seq_one_letter_code
_entity_poly.pdbx_strand_id
1 'polypeptide(L)'
;MSGSFLRLPAFRVTLAVLLAAGCAALISAPSSPFTARDKAFYASEKDINFVRPGLEIKILSAEIAQDGTIRTRFRITDPRQLALDREGITTPGPVSLSFIAAHIPKGQTQFVSYTVRTQTSPITNRSAIQAAADAPAGTFEKVADGEYIYTFRTKAPSNLDRSETHAIGVYGSRNLTEFDLGTNFDDDVFQFVPNGSRVETVRDVIRTATCNKCHDQLAFHGGSRRSMQLCNLCHTPQTVDPDTGNTVDMPVMIHKIHMGRELPSVIAGKHYQIIGFNQTVADYSEVGFPANTRNCTVCHDQSTGANAATQAANLYKPTRAACGACHDDVNFATGENHANLPQVSDNQCGTCHQPEGELEFDISIRGAHTIPNKSNMLDGIQYELIRVDNGTAGRQPTVTFSLKNKAGAPLAPTDFQRLAFVLAGPTTDYTAFQNGYVSEDPTGRISGSGGTYTYTFQNAIPANARGTYAIGIEGRRDQTVLQGTRKEMTIRYGAPNKVIYFSVDGSARQPRRAVVDINKCNACH
;
A
#
# COMPACT_ATOMS: atom_id res chain seq x y z
N MET A 1 -12.64 59.07 -53.22
CA MET A 1 -12.59 59.61 -51.84
C MET A 1 -13.32 58.64 -50.94
N SER A 2 -12.79 58.02 -49.90
CA SER A 2 -11.44 58.02 -49.32
C SER A 2 -11.33 56.72 -48.52
N GLY A 3 -10.25 55.97 -48.71
CA GLY A 3 -9.95 54.78 -47.92
C GLY A 3 -9.42 55.18 -46.54
N SER A 4 -9.94 54.54 -45.50
CA SER A 4 -9.36 54.58 -44.16
C SER A 4 -8.82 53.20 -43.81
N PHE A 5 -7.56 52.97 -44.17
CA PHE A 5 -6.78 51.87 -43.61
C PHE A 5 -6.45 52.20 -42.16
N LEU A 6 -7.12 51.55 -41.21
CA LEU A 6 -6.70 51.54 -39.82
C LEU A 6 -5.35 50.82 -39.73
N ARG A 7 -4.27 51.59 -39.66
CA ARG A 7 -2.96 51.09 -39.22
C ARG A 7 -3.08 50.73 -37.75
N LEU A 8 -3.25 49.44 -37.44
CA LEU A 8 -2.90 48.94 -36.11
C LEU A 8 -1.41 49.22 -35.88
N PRO A 9 -1.02 49.86 -34.76
CA PRO A 9 0.38 50.17 -34.51
C PRO A 9 1.14 48.85 -34.40
N ALA A 10 2.17 48.66 -35.24
CA ALA A 10 3.01 47.46 -35.30
C ALA A 10 3.42 46.96 -33.90
N PHE A 11 3.60 47.88 -32.95
CA PHE A 11 3.88 47.63 -31.55
C PHE A 11 2.88 46.70 -30.83
N ARG A 12 1.58 46.78 -31.12
CA ARG A 12 0.56 45.92 -30.49
C ARG A 12 0.58 44.50 -31.04
N VAL A 13 0.94 44.32 -32.31
CA VAL A 13 1.10 43.00 -32.93
C VAL A 13 2.39 42.35 -32.44
N THR A 14 3.49 43.10 -32.34
CA THR A 14 4.76 42.59 -31.80
C THR A 14 4.64 42.19 -30.32
N LEU A 15 3.92 42.99 -29.51
CA LEU A 15 3.68 42.67 -28.11
C LEU A 15 2.78 41.44 -27.95
N ALA A 16 1.74 41.28 -28.78
CA ALA A 16 0.88 40.11 -28.77
C ALA A 16 1.60 38.83 -29.22
N VAL A 17 2.51 38.92 -30.21
CA VAL A 17 3.33 37.79 -30.65
C VAL A 17 4.39 37.42 -29.61
N LEU A 18 5.00 38.41 -28.92
CA LEU A 18 5.93 38.16 -27.82
C LEU A 18 5.23 37.56 -26.59
N LEU A 19 4.02 38.00 -26.26
CA LEU A 19 3.19 37.40 -25.21
C LEU A 19 2.74 35.98 -25.59
N ALA A 20 2.33 35.75 -26.83
CA ALA A 20 1.96 34.41 -27.31
C ALA A 20 3.17 33.45 -27.34
N ALA A 21 4.34 33.94 -27.76
CA ALA A 21 5.60 33.17 -27.72
C ALA A 21 6.06 32.90 -26.28
N GLY A 22 5.91 33.88 -25.37
CA GLY A 22 6.17 33.73 -23.95
C GLY A 22 5.21 32.76 -23.26
N CYS A 23 3.93 32.80 -23.59
CA CYS A 23 2.93 31.84 -23.11
C CYS A 23 3.15 30.44 -23.69
N ALA A 24 3.53 30.31 -24.96
CA ALA A 24 3.89 29.02 -25.56
C ALA A 24 5.14 28.41 -24.90
N ALA A 25 6.16 29.23 -24.62
CA ALA A 25 7.38 28.79 -23.92
C ALA A 25 7.12 28.39 -22.45
N LEU A 26 6.18 29.06 -21.77
CA LEU A 26 5.77 28.73 -20.39
C LEU A 26 4.89 27.46 -20.32
N ILE A 27 4.14 27.14 -21.38
CA ILE A 27 3.31 25.93 -21.47
C ILE A 27 4.14 24.72 -21.99
N SER A 28 5.24 24.96 -22.71
CA SER A 28 6.11 23.90 -23.26
C SER A 28 7.32 23.54 -22.40
N ALA A 29 7.55 24.21 -21.27
CA ALA A 29 8.60 23.82 -20.35
C ALA A 29 8.22 22.46 -19.72
N PRO A 30 9.00 21.37 -19.91
CA PRO A 30 8.70 20.11 -19.27
C PRO A 30 8.68 20.32 -17.75
N SER A 31 7.59 19.91 -17.10
CA SER A 31 7.51 19.91 -15.65
C SER A 31 8.70 19.15 -15.07
N SER A 32 9.31 19.69 -14.02
CA SER A 32 10.42 19.01 -13.34
C SER A 32 10.00 17.58 -12.99
N PRO A 33 10.84 16.55 -13.28
CA PRO A 33 10.54 15.17 -12.89
C PRO A 33 10.68 14.95 -11.38
N PHE A 34 11.18 15.94 -10.64
CA PHE A 34 11.42 15.85 -9.21
C PHE A 34 10.28 16.45 -8.40
N THR A 35 9.98 15.83 -7.26
CA THR A 35 8.96 16.26 -6.31
C THR A 35 9.61 16.85 -5.05
N ALA A 36 8.83 17.51 -4.20
CA ALA A 36 9.34 18.06 -2.92
C ALA A 36 9.97 17.02 -1.97
N ARG A 37 9.87 15.72 -2.27
CA ARG A 37 10.51 14.61 -1.56
C ARG A 37 11.93 14.32 -2.06
N ASP A 38 12.29 14.82 -3.23
CA ASP A 38 13.58 14.59 -3.87
C ASP A 38 14.55 15.73 -3.55
N LYS A 39 15.79 15.42 -3.18
CA LYS A 39 16.81 16.46 -2.99
C LYS A 39 17.02 17.31 -4.25
N ALA A 40 16.93 16.68 -5.42
CA ALA A 40 17.04 17.33 -6.72
C ALA A 40 15.98 18.43 -6.94
N PHE A 41 14.84 18.40 -6.25
CA PHE A 41 13.83 19.45 -6.32
C PHE A 41 14.32 20.80 -5.77
N TYR A 42 15.28 20.77 -4.83
CA TYR A 42 15.84 21.96 -4.20
C TYR A 42 17.21 22.35 -4.77
N ALA A 43 17.73 21.62 -5.76
CA ALA A 43 19.01 21.88 -6.40
C ALA A 43 18.90 22.99 -7.46
N SER A 44 20.03 23.66 -7.75
CA SER A 44 20.04 24.67 -8.81
C SER A 44 19.85 24.00 -10.19
N GLU A 45 19.25 24.72 -11.14
CA GLU A 45 19.05 24.18 -12.49
C GLU A 45 20.38 23.80 -13.18
N LYS A 46 21.46 24.53 -12.86
CA LYS A 46 22.82 24.21 -13.32
C LYS A 46 23.27 22.85 -12.79
N ASP A 47 23.05 22.57 -11.50
CA ASP A 47 23.42 21.29 -10.90
C ASP A 47 22.55 20.15 -11.45
N ILE A 48 21.25 20.38 -11.65
CA ILE A 48 20.35 19.41 -12.28
C ILE A 48 20.82 19.08 -13.70
N ASN A 49 21.18 20.08 -14.49
CA ASN A 49 21.60 19.88 -15.88
C ASN A 49 22.98 19.25 -16.01
N PHE A 50 23.89 19.49 -15.05
CA PHE A 50 25.22 18.88 -15.02
C PHE A 50 25.19 17.45 -14.46
N VAL A 51 24.65 17.28 -13.24
CA VAL A 51 24.66 15.99 -12.53
C VAL A 51 23.61 15.03 -13.08
N ARG A 52 22.50 15.57 -13.59
CA ARG A 52 21.38 14.81 -14.16
C ARG A 52 20.85 13.75 -13.19
N PRO A 53 20.34 14.13 -11.99
CA PRO A 53 20.02 13.18 -10.94
C PRO A 53 18.91 12.21 -11.33
N GLY A 54 18.95 11.02 -10.73
CA GLY A 54 18.04 9.92 -10.99
C GLY A 54 18.70 8.74 -11.69
N LEU A 55 17.97 7.64 -11.70
CA LEU A 55 18.32 6.39 -12.37
C LEU A 55 17.01 5.76 -12.81
N GLU A 56 16.93 5.41 -14.07
CA GLU A 56 15.89 4.57 -14.64
C GLU A 56 16.54 3.42 -15.40
N ILE A 57 16.09 2.20 -15.15
CA ILE A 57 16.58 0.98 -15.76
C ILE A 57 15.45 0.44 -16.64
N LYS A 58 15.78 0.08 -17.88
CA LYS A 58 14.85 -0.59 -18.78
C LYS A 58 15.48 -1.78 -19.48
N ILE A 59 14.93 -2.96 -19.27
CA ILE A 59 15.28 -4.14 -20.06
C ILE A 59 14.56 -4.06 -21.40
N LEU A 60 15.32 -4.19 -22.48
CA LEU A 60 14.84 -4.09 -23.86
C LEU A 60 14.55 -5.46 -24.47
N SER A 61 15.39 -6.46 -24.15
CA SER A 61 15.22 -7.84 -24.62
C SER A 61 16.03 -8.81 -23.77
N ALA A 62 15.63 -10.08 -23.76
CA ALA A 62 16.39 -11.16 -23.16
C ALA A 62 16.35 -12.41 -24.04
N GLU A 63 17.40 -13.24 -23.95
CA GLU A 63 17.52 -14.49 -24.69
C GLU A 63 18.22 -15.57 -23.87
N ILE A 64 17.95 -16.83 -24.23
CA ILE A 64 18.69 -18.01 -23.74
C ILE A 64 19.15 -18.82 -24.95
N ALA A 65 20.46 -18.83 -25.20
CA ALA A 65 21.08 -19.58 -26.29
C ALA A 65 20.98 -21.10 -26.07
N GLN A 66 21.20 -21.90 -27.12
CA GLN A 66 21.09 -23.37 -27.05
C GLN A 66 22.06 -24.01 -26.05
N ASP A 67 23.20 -23.36 -25.79
CA ASP A 67 24.20 -23.79 -24.83
C ASP A 67 23.90 -23.33 -23.39
N GLY A 68 22.71 -22.79 -23.14
CA GLY A 68 22.26 -22.28 -21.85
C GLY A 68 22.71 -20.85 -21.53
N THR A 69 23.49 -20.20 -22.40
CA THR A 69 23.94 -18.82 -22.14
C THR A 69 22.77 -17.85 -22.11
N ILE A 70 22.64 -17.09 -21.01
CA ILE A 70 21.58 -16.10 -20.82
C ILE A 70 22.15 -14.71 -21.12
N ARG A 71 21.46 -13.93 -21.94
CA ARG A 71 21.80 -12.52 -22.21
C ARG A 71 20.60 -11.62 -22.04
N THR A 72 20.86 -10.39 -21.64
CA THR A 72 19.86 -9.31 -21.60
C THR A 72 20.44 -8.03 -22.17
N ARG A 73 19.65 -7.33 -22.99
CA ARG A 73 19.96 -5.98 -23.47
C ARG A 73 19.14 -5.01 -22.64
N PHE A 74 19.78 -4.00 -22.08
CA PHE A 74 19.13 -3.04 -21.21
C PHE A 74 19.67 -1.63 -21.42
N ARG A 75 18.90 -0.65 -20.99
CA ARG A 75 19.21 0.77 -21.00
C ARG A 75 19.19 1.34 -19.59
N ILE A 76 20.06 2.32 -19.33
CA ILE A 76 20.04 3.16 -18.15
C ILE A 76 19.95 4.64 -18.55
N THR A 77 19.00 5.35 -17.96
CA THR A 77 18.72 6.77 -18.23
C THR A 77 18.52 7.57 -16.95
N ASP A 78 18.57 8.88 -17.05
CA ASP A 78 17.97 9.77 -16.05
C ASP A 78 16.45 9.88 -16.27
N PRO A 79 15.70 10.55 -15.38
CA PRO A 79 14.26 10.77 -15.54
C PRO A 79 13.86 11.62 -16.74
N ARG A 80 14.82 12.25 -17.44
CA ARG A 80 14.62 12.98 -18.69
C ARG A 80 14.96 12.12 -19.92
N GLN A 81 15.08 10.80 -19.75
CA GLN A 81 15.36 9.81 -20.79
C GLN A 81 16.73 9.98 -21.46
N LEU A 82 17.64 10.75 -20.87
CA LEU A 82 18.98 10.89 -21.40
C LEU A 82 19.87 9.75 -20.88
N ALA A 83 20.72 9.22 -21.75
CA ALA A 83 21.61 8.09 -21.44
C ALA A 83 22.55 8.37 -20.25
N LEU A 84 22.78 7.34 -19.44
CA LEU A 84 23.74 7.34 -18.33
C LEU A 84 24.91 6.40 -18.61
N ASP A 85 26.12 6.83 -18.27
CA ASP A 85 27.29 5.97 -18.29
C ASP A 85 27.37 5.14 -17.01
N ARG A 86 27.51 3.82 -17.17
CA ARG A 86 27.58 2.87 -16.07
C ARG A 86 28.83 3.10 -15.22
N GLU A 87 29.95 3.44 -15.85
CA GLU A 87 31.24 3.58 -15.17
C GLU A 87 31.42 4.95 -14.51
N GLY A 88 30.51 5.89 -14.77
CA GLY A 88 30.59 7.24 -14.23
C GLY A 88 31.67 8.11 -14.87
N ILE A 89 32.18 7.75 -16.05
CA ILE A 89 33.25 8.46 -16.76
C ILE A 89 32.67 9.65 -17.52
N THR A 90 31.60 9.45 -18.29
CA THR A 90 30.99 10.53 -19.11
C THR A 90 29.76 11.16 -18.48
N THR A 91 29.17 10.53 -17.47
CA THR A 91 28.09 11.11 -16.65
C THR A 91 28.41 10.96 -15.18
N PRO A 92 28.20 12.00 -14.34
CA PRO A 92 28.54 11.91 -12.92
C PRO A 92 27.86 10.75 -12.18
N GLY A 93 28.60 10.10 -11.28
CA GLY A 93 28.08 9.03 -10.43
C GLY A 93 28.02 7.66 -11.11
N PRO A 94 28.86 6.70 -10.70
CA PRO A 94 28.83 5.36 -11.24
C PRO A 94 27.53 4.63 -10.90
N VAL A 95 27.10 3.73 -11.80
CA VAL A 95 25.90 2.91 -11.64
C VAL A 95 26.30 1.47 -11.33
N SER A 96 25.92 1.01 -10.14
CA SER A 96 26.07 -0.38 -9.72
C SER A 96 24.80 -1.15 -10.05
N LEU A 97 24.94 -2.26 -10.77
CA LEU A 97 23.83 -3.09 -11.26
C LEU A 97 24.00 -4.54 -10.80
N SER A 98 22.88 -5.22 -10.57
CA SER A 98 22.80 -6.63 -10.25
C SER A 98 21.68 -7.29 -11.04
N PHE A 99 21.89 -8.55 -11.40
CA PHE A 99 21.05 -9.27 -12.34
C PHE A 99 20.57 -10.59 -11.73
N ILE A 100 19.33 -10.96 -11.99
CA ILE A 100 18.72 -12.24 -11.58
C ILE A 100 17.99 -12.85 -12.77
N ALA A 101 18.05 -14.16 -12.91
CA ALA A 101 17.33 -14.91 -13.93
C ALA A 101 16.50 -16.02 -13.29
N ALA A 102 15.25 -16.16 -13.71
CA ALA A 102 14.31 -17.15 -13.20
C ALA A 102 13.35 -17.66 -14.29
N HIS A 103 12.62 -18.74 -14.01
CA HIS A 103 11.54 -19.24 -14.86
C HIS A 103 10.35 -19.71 -14.04
N ILE A 104 9.19 -19.82 -14.68
CA ILE A 104 8.01 -20.48 -14.13
C ILE A 104 7.91 -21.85 -14.82
N PRO A 105 8.19 -22.96 -14.11
CA PRO A 105 8.06 -24.28 -14.69
C PRO A 105 6.64 -24.55 -15.21
N LYS A 106 6.52 -25.39 -16.23
CA LYS A 106 5.23 -25.72 -16.85
C LYS A 106 4.23 -26.24 -15.81
N GLY A 107 3.03 -25.65 -15.81
CA GLY A 107 1.97 -25.99 -14.85
C GLY A 107 2.15 -25.40 -13.45
N GLN A 108 3.22 -24.63 -13.20
CA GLN A 108 3.46 -23.93 -11.94
C GLN A 108 3.08 -22.45 -12.04
N THR A 109 3.07 -21.78 -10.88
CA THR A 109 2.74 -20.34 -10.73
C THR A 109 3.80 -19.55 -9.96
N GLN A 110 4.85 -20.24 -9.52
CA GLN A 110 5.95 -19.71 -8.74
C GLN A 110 7.20 -19.67 -9.60
N PHE A 111 8.01 -18.63 -9.42
CA PHE A 111 9.33 -18.59 -10.04
C PHE A 111 10.28 -19.59 -9.36
N VAL A 112 11.18 -20.16 -10.15
CA VAL A 112 12.38 -20.86 -9.72
C VAL A 112 13.56 -20.09 -10.31
N SER A 113 14.48 -19.64 -9.46
CA SER A 113 15.62 -18.84 -9.90
C SER A 113 16.77 -19.72 -10.38
N TYR A 114 17.34 -19.38 -11.53
CA TYR A 114 18.60 -19.95 -12.04
C TYR A 114 19.80 -19.42 -11.26
N THR A 115 19.80 -18.13 -10.96
CA THR A 115 20.89 -17.48 -10.21
C THR A 115 20.66 -17.74 -8.73
N VAL A 116 21.51 -18.61 -8.16
CA VAL A 116 21.43 -19.04 -6.77
C VAL A 116 22.78 -18.96 -6.09
N ARG A 117 22.77 -18.93 -4.77
CA ARG A 117 23.94 -19.12 -3.91
C ARG A 117 23.64 -20.14 -2.83
N THR A 118 24.68 -20.80 -2.34
CA THR A 118 24.62 -21.55 -1.08
C THR A 118 24.95 -20.60 0.06
N GLN A 119 24.00 -20.37 0.95
CA GLN A 119 24.22 -19.62 2.19
C GLN A 119 24.40 -20.62 3.33
N THR A 120 25.56 -20.57 3.99
CA THR A 120 25.81 -21.31 5.22
C THR A 120 25.65 -20.38 6.41
N SER A 121 24.81 -20.77 7.36
CA SER A 121 24.63 -20.08 8.63
C SER A 121 25.89 -20.24 9.47
N PRO A 122 26.55 -19.15 9.91
CA PRO A 122 27.68 -19.25 10.83
C PRO A 122 27.22 -19.57 12.26
N ILE A 123 25.92 -19.45 12.56
CA ILE A 123 25.32 -19.75 13.88
C ILE A 123 24.96 -21.23 14.00
N THR A 124 24.30 -21.79 12.98
CA THR A 124 23.73 -23.15 13.02
C THR A 124 24.53 -24.16 12.19
N ASN A 125 25.49 -23.69 11.38
CA ASN A 125 26.23 -24.48 10.39
C ASN A 125 25.35 -25.20 9.35
N ARG A 126 24.06 -24.84 9.27
CA ARG A 126 23.14 -25.32 8.22
C ARG A 126 23.34 -24.52 6.96
N SER A 127 23.17 -25.18 5.81
CA SER A 127 23.23 -24.52 4.51
C SER A 127 21.87 -24.55 3.84
N ALA A 128 21.53 -23.46 3.15
CA ALA A 128 20.34 -23.35 2.33
C ALA A 128 20.72 -22.77 0.97
N ILE A 129 20.02 -23.22 -0.07
CA ILE A 129 20.07 -22.57 -1.38
C ILE A 129 19.17 -21.33 -1.31
N GLN A 130 19.65 -20.22 -1.84
CA GLN A 130 18.90 -18.98 -1.93
C GLN A 130 18.96 -18.46 -3.35
N ALA A 131 17.83 -18.02 -3.90
CA ALA A 131 17.86 -17.16 -5.08
C ALA A 131 18.70 -15.91 -4.77
N ALA A 132 19.53 -15.50 -5.73
CA ALA A 132 20.49 -14.42 -5.55
C ALA A 132 20.79 -13.71 -6.88
N ALA A 133 21.55 -12.62 -6.79
CA ALA A 133 22.18 -12.03 -7.97
C ALA A 133 23.14 -13.04 -8.63
N ASP A 134 23.35 -12.90 -9.93
CA ASP A 134 24.42 -13.56 -10.68
C ASP A 134 25.79 -13.19 -10.05
N ALA A 135 26.44 -14.16 -9.42
CA ALA A 135 27.63 -13.95 -8.60
C ALA A 135 28.66 -15.08 -8.75
N PRO A 136 29.96 -14.76 -8.97
CA PRO A 136 30.47 -13.46 -9.41
C PRO A 136 29.77 -12.96 -10.67
N ALA A 137 29.67 -11.64 -10.81
CA ALA A 137 28.96 -11.02 -11.93
C ALA A 137 29.51 -11.50 -13.28
N GLY A 138 28.60 -11.59 -14.25
CA GLY A 138 28.89 -11.80 -15.66
C GLY A 138 29.54 -10.59 -16.32
N THR A 139 29.45 -10.52 -17.65
CA THR A 139 30.18 -9.52 -18.45
C THR A 139 29.25 -8.50 -19.07
N PHE A 140 29.74 -7.27 -19.20
CA PHE A 140 29.06 -6.18 -19.89
C PHE A 140 29.71 -5.89 -21.24
N GLU A 141 28.88 -5.64 -22.23
CA GLU A 141 29.26 -5.11 -23.54
C GLU A 141 28.49 -3.81 -23.77
N LYS A 142 29.18 -2.71 -24.06
CA LYS A 142 28.54 -1.43 -24.38
C LYS A 142 28.09 -1.46 -25.84
N VAL A 143 26.79 -1.28 -26.07
CA VAL A 143 26.19 -1.21 -27.42
C VAL A 143 26.10 0.24 -27.90
N ALA A 144 25.68 1.13 -27.00
CA ALA A 144 25.57 2.57 -27.21
C ALA A 144 25.70 3.30 -25.87
N ASP A 145 25.70 4.63 -25.88
CA ASP A 145 25.62 5.39 -24.64
C ASP A 145 24.34 5.05 -23.87
N GLY A 146 24.50 4.66 -22.60
CA GLY A 146 23.40 4.22 -21.75
C GLY A 146 22.84 2.86 -22.10
N GLU A 147 23.37 2.12 -23.06
CA GLU A 147 22.82 0.84 -23.50
C GLU A 147 23.87 -0.26 -23.56
N TYR A 148 23.55 -1.40 -22.95
CA TYR A 148 24.49 -2.47 -22.71
C TYR A 148 23.83 -3.83 -22.92
N ILE A 149 24.66 -4.81 -23.26
CA ILE A 149 24.33 -6.23 -23.15
C ILE A 149 25.03 -6.77 -21.92
N TYR A 150 24.29 -7.47 -21.07
CA TYR A 150 24.83 -8.26 -19.97
C TYR A 150 24.73 -9.74 -20.31
N THR A 151 25.85 -10.44 -20.27
CA THR A 151 25.92 -11.90 -20.40
C THR A 151 26.12 -12.49 -19.01
N PHE A 152 25.15 -13.30 -18.58
CA PHE A 152 25.20 -13.94 -17.25
C PHE A 152 26.34 -14.93 -17.17
N ARG A 153 26.94 -15.06 -15.98
CA ARG A 153 27.83 -16.18 -15.67
C ARG A 153 27.01 -17.46 -15.47
N THR A 154 25.89 -17.37 -14.76
CA THR A 154 24.94 -18.48 -14.64
C THR A 154 24.38 -18.85 -16.01
N LYS A 155 24.37 -20.16 -16.29
CA LYS A 155 23.72 -20.74 -17.47
C LYS A 155 22.39 -21.38 -17.08
N ALA A 156 21.41 -21.29 -17.98
CA ALA A 156 20.22 -22.11 -17.90
C ALA A 156 20.58 -23.59 -18.20
N PRO A 157 19.81 -24.56 -17.68
CA PRO A 157 19.99 -25.98 -18.01
C PRO A 157 19.85 -26.22 -19.52
N SER A 158 20.67 -27.13 -20.07
CA SER A 158 20.63 -27.46 -21.50
C SER A 158 19.34 -28.17 -21.94
N ASN A 159 18.64 -28.82 -21.01
CA ASN A 159 17.36 -29.50 -21.21
C ASN A 159 16.13 -28.62 -20.86
N LEU A 160 16.32 -27.31 -20.81
CA LEU A 160 15.27 -26.31 -20.60
C LEU A 160 14.06 -26.52 -21.52
N ASP A 161 12.84 -26.47 -20.98
CA ASP A 161 11.61 -26.30 -21.77
C ASP A 161 11.52 -24.84 -22.27
N ARG A 162 11.84 -24.65 -23.55
CA ARG A 162 11.84 -23.35 -24.21
C ARG A 162 10.45 -22.75 -24.44
N SER A 163 9.38 -23.44 -24.05
CA SER A 163 8.00 -22.91 -24.05
C SER A 163 7.57 -22.30 -22.71
N GLU A 164 8.41 -22.41 -21.67
CA GLU A 164 8.13 -21.83 -20.36
C GLU A 164 8.37 -20.32 -20.32
N THR A 165 7.70 -19.64 -19.38
CA THR A 165 7.95 -18.22 -19.13
C THR A 165 9.21 -18.04 -18.29
N HIS A 166 10.08 -17.15 -18.76
CA HIS A 166 11.32 -16.77 -18.12
C HIS A 166 11.29 -15.30 -17.75
N ALA A 167 12.07 -14.91 -16.74
CA ALA A 167 12.19 -13.54 -16.30
C ALA A 167 13.65 -13.16 -16.06
N ILE A 168 14.02 -11.97 -16.50
CA ILE A 168 15.25 -11.29 -16.09
C ILE A 168 14.86 -10.11 -15.21
N GLY A 169 15.48 -10.00 -14.04
CA GLY A 169 15.40 -8.81 -13.19
C GLY A 169 16.74 -8.08 -13.19
N VAL A 170 16.68 -6.75 -13.28
CA VAL A 170 17.83 -5.86 -13.09
C VAL A 170 17.49 -4.88 -11.99
N TYR A 171 18.41 -4.65 -11.08
CA TYR A 171 18.24 -3.67 -10.01
C TYR A 171 19.58 -3.03 -9.69
N GLY A 172 19.55 -1.78 -9.24
CA GLY A 172 20.78 -1.06 -9.04
C GLY A 172 20.66 0.24 -8.28
N SER A 173 21.81 0.92 -8.21
CA SER A 173 21.94 2.21 -7.56
C SER A 173 22.94 3.08 -8.31
N ARG A 174 22.64 4.38 -8.39
CA ARG A 174 23.55 5.41 -8.84
C ARG A 174 23.91 6.30 -7.67
N ASN A 175 25.20 6.38 -7.34
CA ASN A 175 25.68 7.17 -6.22
C ASN A 175 26.01 8.61 -6.67
N LEU A 176 25.30 9.59 -6.14
CA LEU A 176 25.50 11.03 -6.38
C LEU A 176 25.78 11.78 -5.07
N THR A 177 26.27 11.12 -4.03
CA THR A 177 26.53 11.75 -2.72
C THR A 177 27.60 12.83 -2.80
N GLU A 178 28.54 12.73 -3.73
CA GLU A 178 29.56 13.76 -4.00
C GLU A 178 28.93 15.11 -4.38
N PHE A 179 27.71 15.09 -4.94
CA PHE A 179 26.96 16.28 -5.36
C PHE A 179 25.83 16.63 -4.39
N ASP A 180 25.84 16.09 -3.17
CA ASP A 180 24.78 16.22 -2.16
C ASP A 180 23.38 15.72 -2.59
N LEU A 181 23.29 14.98 -3.70
CA LEU A 181 22.04 14.51 -4.28
C LEU A 181 21.64 13.09 -3.85
N GLY A 182 22.45 12.43 -3.02
CA GLY A 182 22.15 11.12 -2.43
C GLY A 182 22.37 9.97 -3.41
N THR A 183 21.65 8.86 -3.19
CA THR A 183 21.71 7.66 -4.04
C THR A 183 20.36 7.44 -4.69
N ASN A 184 20.34 7.29 -6.01
CA ASN A 184 19.13 6.94 -6.76
C ASN A 184 19.10 5.44 -7.03
N PHE A 185 17.91 4.86 -7.10
CA PHE A 185 17.71 3.43 -7.18
C PHE A 185 16.56 3.14 -8.13
N ASP A 186 16.68 2.05 -8.87
CA ASP A 186 15.62 1.54 -9.72
C ASP A 186 15.75 0.04 -9.94
N ASP A 187 14.67 -0.57 -10.40
CA ASP A 187 14.63 -1.94 -10.88
C ASP A 187 13.65 -2.12 -12.05
N ASP A 188 13.91 -3.16 -12.85
CA ASP A 188 13.01 -3.57 -13.93
C ASP A 188 13.00 -5.09 -14.06
N VAL A 189 11.88 -5.63 -14.51
CA VAL A 189 11.71 -7.06 -14.78
C VAL A 189 11.11 -7.26 -16.16
N PHE A 190 11.75 -8.12 -16.94
CA PHE A 190 11.31 -8.48 -18.29
C PHE A 190 11.01 -9.97 -18.37
N GLN A 191 9.80 -10.29 -18.84
CA GLN A 191 9.36 -11.67 -19.03
C GLN A 191 9.33 -12.03 -20.51
N PHE A 192 9.75 -13.24 -20.85
CA PHE A 192 9.85 -13.72 -22.23
C PHE A 192 9.73 -15.25 -22.29
N VAL A 193 9.48 -15.77 -23.50
CA VAL A 193 9.52 -17.21 -23.80
C VAL A 193 10.68 -17.45 -24.77
N PRO A 194 11.66 -18.32 -24.46
CA PRO A 194 12.85 -18.49 -25.30
C PRO A 194 12.60 -18.94 -26.74
N ASN A 195 11.44 -19.53 -27.06
CA ASN A 195 11.05 -19.89 -28.42
C ASN A 195 10.39 -18.76 -29.22
N GLY A 196 10.22 -17.57 -28.62
CA GLY A 196 9.61 -16.39 -29.25
C GLY A 196 8.08 -16.33 -29.16
N SER A 197 7.42 -17.33 -28.56
CA SER A 197 5.98 -17.28 -28.29
C SER A 197 5.62 -16.18 -27.29
N ARG A 198 4.33 -15.81 -27.27
CA ARG A 198 3.80 -14.86 -26.30
C ARG A 198 3.90 -15.42 -24.88
N VAL A 199 4.20 -14.54 -23.91
CA VAL A 199 4.09 -14.86 -22.48
C VAL A 199 2.62 -15.02 -22.10
N GLU A 200 2.24 -16.22 -21.67
CA GLU A 200 0.88 -16.54 -21.21
C GLU A 200 0.82 -16.75 -19.68
N THR A 201 1.88 -17.33 -19.10
CA THR A 201 1.96 -17.60 -17.66
C THR A 201 2.70 -16.47 -16.97
N VAL A 202 2.00 -15.69 -16.14
CA VAL A 202 2.60 -14.59 -15.36
C VAL A 202 2.34 -14.75 -13.87
N ARG A 203 3.29 -14.27 -13.06
CA ARG A 203 3.10 -14.11 -11.61
C ARG A 203 2.79 -12.65 -11.26
N ASP A 204 1.67 -12.13 -11.77
CA ASP A 204 1.16 -10.79 -11.45
C ASP A 204 -0.03 -10.91 -10.49
N VAL A 205 0.26 -11.13 -9.19
CA VAL A 205 -0.76 -11.17 -8.13
C VAL A 205 -0.86 -9.82 -7.45
N ILE A 206 0.18 -9.38 -6.74
CA ILE A 206 0.19 -8.07 -6.07
C ILE A 206 1.09 -7.08 -6.81
N ARG A 207 0.67 -5.83 -6.88
CA ARG A 207 1.43 -4.72 -7.48
C ARG A 207 1.99 -3.81 -6.41
N THR A 208 3.18 -3.27 -6.64
CA THR A 208 3.85 -2.33 -5.72
C THR A 208 2.98 -1.14 -5.31
N ALA A 209 2.08 -0.69 -6.18
CA ALA A 209 1.16 0.41 -5.89
C ALA A 209 0.28 0.16 -4.65
N THR A 210 -0.15 -1.08 -4.39
CA THR A 210 -0.95 -1.38 -3.19
C THR A 210 -0.11 -1.38 -1.93
N CYS A 211 1.15 -1.83 -2.01
CA CYS A 211 2.13 -1.70 -0.93
C CYS A 211 2.37 -0.22 -0.58
N ASN A 212 2.48 0.62 -1.62
CA ASN A 212 2.81 2.02 -1.45
C ASN A 212 1.65 2.91 -0.95
N LYS A 213 0.47 2.31 -0.69
CA LYS A 213 -0.59 3.00 0.06
C LYS A 213 -0.12 3.33 1.48
N CYS A 214 0.76 2.50 2.07
CA CYS A 214 1.32 2.68 3.41
C CYS A 214 2.85 2.80 3.46
N HIS A 215 3.55 2.15 2.54
CA HIS A 215 4.97 2.40 2.35
C HIS A 215 5.15 3.60 1.44
N ASP A 216 5.86 4.65 1.85
CA ASP A 216 6.05 5.80 0.96
C ASP A 216 6.68 5.38 -0.39
N GLN A 217 7.74 4.59 -0.29
CA GLN A 217 8.31 3.81 -1.36
C GLN A 217 8.86 2.51 -0.78
N LEU A 218 8.32 1.37 -1.22
CA LEU A 218 8.86 0.07 -0.87
C LEU A 218 10.32 -0.02 -1.32
N ALA A 219 11.23 -0.24 -0.39
CA ALA A 219 12.67 -0.25 -0.65
C ALA A 219 13.37 -1.16 0.37
N PHE A 220 13.91 -2.28 -0.09
CA PHE A 220 14.58 -3.26 0.77
C PHE A 220 16.01 -3.57 0.29
N HIS A 221 16.79 -4.20 1.18
CA HIS A 221 18.17 -4.62 0.95
C HIS A 221 19.09 -3.47 0.46
N GLY A 222 19.11 -2.36 1.20
CA GLY A 222 19.90 -1.18 0.85
C GLY A 222 19.24 -0.25 -0.17
N GLY A 223 18.00 -0.53 -0.56
CA GLY A 223 17.11 0.39 -1.28
C GLY A 223 16.88 0.10 -2.75
N SER A 224 17.69 -0.78 -3.35
CA SER A 224 17.64 -1.09 -4.79
C SER A 224 16.54 -2.05 -5.22
N ARG A 225 15.90 -2.77 -4.30
CA ARG A 225 14.76 -3.65 -4.62
C ARG A 225 13.46 -3.01 -4.17
N ARG A 226 12.60 -2.70 -5.14
CA ARG A 226 11.43 -1.83 -5.00
C ARG A 226 10.17 -2.42 -5.61
N SER A 227 10.27 -3.13 -6.75
CA SER A 227 9.10 -3.71 -7.40
C SER A 227 8.73 -5.10 -6.85
N MET A 228 7.43 -5.37 -6.75
CA MET A 228 6.93 -6.70 -6.38
C MET A 228 7.34 -7.77 -7.40
N GLN A 229 7.44 -7.38 -8.68
CA GLN A 229 7.91 -8.21 -9.76
C GLN A 229 9.33 -8.70 -9.50
N LEU A 230 10.22 -7.81 -9.07
CA LEU A 230 11.59 -8.19 -8.72
C LEU A 230 11.62 -9.06 -7.47
N CYS A 231 10.88 -8.69 -6.42
CA CYS A 231 10.84 -9.45 -5.18
C CYS A 231 10.45 -10.92 -5.43
N ASN A 232 9.50 -11.15 -6.33
CA ASN A 232 9.03 -12.49 -6.73
C ASN A 232 10.09 -13.36 -7.42
N LEU A 233 11.19 -12.79 -7.91
CA LEU A 233 12.29 -13.58 -8.48
C LEU A 233 13.20 -14.15 -7.39
N CYS A 234 13.37 -13.44 -6.27
CA CYS A 234 14.21 -13.87 -5.15
C CYS A 234 13.43 -14.67 -4.09
N HIS A 235 12.25 -14.18 -3.73
CA HIS A 235 11.44 -14.70 -2.64
C HIS A 235 10.49 -15.77 -3.14
N THR A 236 11.06 -16.93 -3.45
CA THR A 236 10.35 -18.12 -3.94
C THR A 236 10.42 -19.24 -2.90
N PRO A 237 9.66 -20.34 -3.05
CA PRO A 237 9.72 -21.48 -2.14
C PRO A 237 11.12 -22.09 -1.99
N GLN A 238 12.02 -21.86 -2.96
CA GLN A 238 13.38 -22.37 -2.91
C GLN A 238 14.28 -21.63 -1.90
N THR A 239 13.87 -20.44 -1.44
CA THR A 239 14.71 -19.55 -0.62
C THR A 239 14.32 -19.64 0.85
N VAL A 240 15.30 -20.02 1.68
CA VAL A 240 15.14 -20.19 3.13
C VAL A 240 16.26 -19.44 3.86
N ASP A 241 15.94 -18.83 4.99
CA ASP A 241 16.93 -18.34 5.95
C ASP A 241 17.50 -19.55 6.74
N PRO A 242 18.79 -19.92 6.55
CA PRO A 242 19.36 -21.07 7.23
C PRO A 242 19.57 -20.84 8.74
N ASP A 243 19.66 -19.59 9.19
CA ASP A 243 19.86 -19.25 10.59
C ASP A 243 18.60 -19.60 11.40
N THR A 244 17.43 -19.15 10.93
CA THR A 244 16.14 -19.39 11.61
C THR A 244 15.40 -20.64 11.11
N GLY A 245 15.66 -21.06 9.88
CA GLY A 245 14.88 -22.07 9.16
C GLY A 245 13.60 -21.54 8.54
N ASN A 246 13.29 -20.24 8.68
CA ASN A 246 12.12 -19.64 8.07
C ASN A 246 12.27 -19.57 6.55
N THR A 247 11.24 -20.00 5.82
CA THR A 247 11.15 -19.68 4.40
C THR A 247 10.96 -18.18 4.22
N VAL A 248 11.57 -17.64 3.17
CA VAL A 248 11.33 -16.27 2.72
C VAL A 248 10.53 -16.26 1.41
N ASP A 249 9.77 -17.32 1.13
CA ASP A 249 8.79 -17.33 0.04
C ASP A 249 7.80 -16.16 0.20
N MET A 250 7.60 -15.39 -0.86
CA MET A 250 6.86 -14.13 -0.81
C MET A 250 5.49 -14.23 -0.12
N PRO A 251 4.56 -15.15 -0.47
CA PRO A 251 3.28 -15.27 0.20
C PRO A 251 3.40 -15.64 1.69
N VAL A 252 4.42 -16.40 2.09
CA VAL A 252 4.61 -16.78 3.50
C VAL A 252 5.17 -15.61 4.29
N MET A 253 6.27 -15.05 3.78
CA MET A 253 7.00 -13.98 4.45
C MET A 253 6.13 -12.74 4.62
N ILE A 254 5.46 -12.30 3.55
CA ILE A 254 4.71 -11.04 3.59
C ILE A 254 3.51 -11.12 4.54
N HIS A 255 2.79 -12.24 4.55
CA HIS A 255 1.69 -12.45 5.47
C HIS A 255 2.19 -12.53 6.92
N LYS A 256 3.28 -13.24 7.20
CA LYS A 256 3.86 -13.29 8.55
C LYS A 256 4.31 -11.91 9.04
N ILE A 257 4.97 -11.12 8.21
CA ILE A 257 5.39 -9.75 8.57
C ILE A 257 4.17 -8.90 8.98
N HIS A 258 3.09 -8.93 8.20
CA HIS A 258 1.92 -8.09 8.45
C HIS A 258 0.99 -8.67 9.53
N MET A 259 1.01 -9.98 9.75
CA MET A 259 0.36 -10.57 10.92
C MET A 259 1.14 -10.17 12.19
N GLY A 260 2.47 -10.14 12.13
CA GLY A 260 3.36 -9.53 13.13
C GLY A 260 3.00 -9.93 14.56
N ARG A 261 2.66 -8.96 15.40
CA ARG A 261 2.26 -9.16 16.80
C ARG A 261 0.98 -9.99 17.00
N GLU A 262 0.18 -10.15 15.95
CA GLU A 262 -1.06 -10.94 15.95
C GLU A 262 -0.82 -12.40 15.54
N LEU A 263 0.40 -12.79 15.13
CA LEU A 263 0.71 -14.19 14.82
C LEU A 263 0.44 -15.08 16.04
N PRO A 264 -0.29 -16.20 15.90
CA PRO A 264 -0.51 -17.14 16.99
C PRO A 264 0.79 -17.57 17.69
N SER A 265 1.85 -17.84 16.91
CA SER A 265 3.16 -18.18 17.44
C SER A 265 3.79 -17.05 18.26
N VAL A 266 3.63 -15.79 17.85
CA VAL A 266 4.15 -14.60 18.55
C VAL A 266 3.36 -14.34 19.83
N ILE A 267 2.03 -14.48 19.79
CA ILE A 267 1.17 -14.42 20.97
C ILE A 267 1.59 -15.51 21.99
N ALA A 268 1.99 -16.68 21.51
CA ALA A 268 2.51 -17.77 22.34
C ALA A 268 3.95 -17.56 22.83
N GLY A 269 4.57 -16.40 22.56
CA GLY A 269 5.89 -16.01 23.06
C GLY A 269 7.07 -16.40 22.15
N LYS A 270 6.83 -16.84 20.91
CA LYS A 270 7.89 -17.00 19.91
C LYS A 270 8.18 -15.68 19.19
N HIS A 271 9.26 -15.65 18.42
CA HIS A 271 9.60 -14.51 17.57
C HIS A 271 9.53 -14.91 16.09
N TYR A 272 9.03 -14.01 15.24
CA TYR A 272 9.17 -14.13 13.80
C TYR A 272 10.34 -13.26 13.31
N GLN A 273 11.48 -13.91 13.12
CA GLN A 273 12.74 -13.27 12.76
C GLN A 273 13.28 -13.81 11.43
N ILE A 274 13.93 -12.93 10.68
CA ILE A 274 14.78 -13.27 9.54
C ILE A 274 16.18 -12.71 9.82
N ILE A 275 17.21 -13.55 9.76
CA ILE A 275 18.60 -13.11 9.97
C ILE A 275 19.23 -12.85 8.61
N GLY A 276 19.64 -11.60 8.41
CA GLY A 276 20.03 -11.07 7.11
C GLY A 276 21.52 -10.77 6.98
N PHE A 277 21.80 -9.72 6.22
CA PHE A 277 23.15 -9.24 5.94
C PHE A 277 23.94 -8.98 7.23
N ASN A 278 25.19 -9.46 7.27
CA ASN A 278 26.07 -9.38 8.44
C ASN A 278 25.43 -9.88 9.76
N GLN A 279 24.56 -10.90 9.67
CA GLN A 279 23.87 -11.50 10.83
C GLN A 279 22.99 -10.50 11.59
N THR A 280 22.54 -9.46 10.90
CA THR A 280 21.55 -8.52 11.45
C THR A 280 20.22 -9.23 11.61
N VAL A 281 19.68 -9.21 12.82
CA VAL A 281 18.35 -9.77 13.13
C VAL A 281 17.28 -8.76 12.72
N ALA A 282 16.42 -9.15 11.77
CA ALA A 282 15.18 -8.43 11.50
C ALA A 282 14.04 -9.14 12.23
N ASP A 283 13.56 -8.55 13.33
CA ASP A 283 12.43 -9.06 14.11
C ASP A 283 11.13 -8.34 13.72
N TYR A 284 10.15 -9.09 13.26
CA TYR A 284 8.85 -8.58 12.82
C TYR A 284 7.73 -8.82 13.85
N SER A 285 8.08 -9.33 15.04
CA SER A 285 7.10 -9.72 16.08
C SER A 285 6.34 -8.54 16.67
N GLU A 286 6.84 -7.30 16.54
CA GLU A 286 6.16 -6.10 17.03
C GLU A 286 5.37 -5.35 15.94
N VAL A 287 5.47 -5.79 14.68
CA VAL A 287 4.76 -5.15 13.57
C VAL A 287 3.25 -5.20 13.82
N GLY A 288 2.60 -4.03 13.73
CA GLY A 288 1.15 -3.89 13.83
C GLY A 288 0.58 -3.40 12.51
N PHE A 289 -0.29 -4.21 11.88
CA PHE A 289 -0.91 -3.85 10.62
C PHE A 289 -2.07 -2.87 10.81
N PRO A 290 -2.05 -1.68 10.17
CA PRO A 290 -3.00 -0.62 10.47
C PRO A 290 -4.45 -0.90 9.99
N ALA A 291 -4.63 -1.73 8.95
CA ALA A 291 -5.90 -1.90 8.26
C ALA A 291 -6.77 -3.08 8.74
N ASN A 292 -6.35 -3.78 9.81
CA ASN A 292 -6.81 -5.13 10.23
C ASN A 292 -6.30 -6.26 9.32
N THR A 293 -5.74 -7.30 9.91
CA THR A 293 -5.14 -8.47 9.21
C THR A 293 -6.14 -9.27 8.38
N ARG A 294 -7.44 -9.15 8.68
CA ARG A 294 -8.52 -9.74 7.87
C ARG A 294 -8.83 -8.95 6.59
N ASN A 295 -8.32 -7.73 6.45
CA ASN A 295 -8.59 -6.89 5.29
C ASN A 295 -7.68 -7.22 4.10
N CYS A 296 -7.96 -8.33 3.41
CA CYS A 296 -7.15 -8.81 2.29
C CYS A 296 -7.04 -7.76 1.16
N THR A 297 -8.09 -6.95 0.96
CA THR A 297 -8.22 -6.01 -0.17
C THR A 297 -7.26 -4.82 -0.12
N VAL A 298 -6.60 -4.60 1.02
CA VAL A 298 -5.57 -3.55 1.15
C VAL A 298 -4.40 -3.83 0.20
N CYS A 299 -3.99 -5.10 0.14
CA CYS A 299 -2.96 -5.58 -0.77
C CYS A 299 -3.57 -6.19 -2.04
N HIS A 300 -4.57 -7.07 -1.89
CA HIS A 300 -5.28 -7.75 -2.98
C HIS A 300 -6.43 -6.91 -3.53
N ASP A 301 -6.07 -5.76 -4.10
CA ASP A 301 -7.01 -4.83 -4.72
C ASP A 301 -7.50 -5.36 -6.09
N GLN A 302 -8.69 -5.97 -6.08
CA GLN A 302 -9.35 -6.52 -7.27
C GLN A 302 -10.10 -5.46 -8.09
N SER A 303 -10.18 -4.21 -7.61
CA SER A 303 -11.03 -3.19 -8.20
C SER A 303 -10.38 -2.45 -9.38
N THR A 304 -9.06 -2.55 -9.53
CA THR A 304 -8.31 -1.80 -10.54
C THR A 304 -7.15 -2.62 -11.14
N GLY A 305 -6.90 -2.41 -12.43
CA GLY A 305 -5.70 -2.90 -13.12
C GLY A 305 -5.83 -4.23 -13.86
N ALA A 306 -4.91 -4.45 -14.81
CA ALA A 306 -4.92 -5.62 -15.70
C ALA A 306 -4.74 -6.99 -15.00
N ASN A 307 -4.48 -7.03 -13.69
CA ASN A 307 -4.26 -8.26 -12.92
C ASN A 307 -5.39 -8.64 -11.97
N ALA A 308 -6.52 -7.92 -11.98
CA ALA A 308 -7.66 -8.19 -11.11
C ALA A 308 -8.15 -9.66 -11.17
N ALA A 309 -8.18 -10.26 -12.37
CA ALA A 309 -8.56 -11.67 -12.53
C ALA A 309 -7.55 -12.63 -11.87
N THR A 310 -6.25 -12.42 -12.08
CA THR A 310 -5.18 -13.19 -11.44
C THR A 310 -5.23 -13.04 -9.92
N GLN A 311 -5.49 -11.83 -9.41
CA GLN A 311 -5.69 -11.58 -7.99
C GLN A 311 -6.87 -12.36 -7.43
N ALA A 312 -8.03 -12.29 -8.06
CA ALA A 312 -9.22 -13.01 -7.62
C ALA A 312 -8.99 -14.52 -7.58
N ALA A 313 -8.30 -15.08 -8.58
CA ALA A 313 -7.98 -16.50 -8.64
C ALA A 313 -6.96 -16.95 -7.58
N ASN A 314 -6.09 -16.07 -7.08
CA ASN A 314 -5.05 -16.43 -6.10
C ASN A 314 -5.44 -16.09 -4.66
N LEU A 315 -6.15 -14.98 -4.41
CA LEU A 315 -6.57 -14.58 -3.07
C LEU A 315 -7.44 -15.65 -2.41
N TYR A 316 -8.33 -16.26 -3.18
CA TYR A 316 -9.28 -17.27 -2.69
C TYR A 316 -8.85 -18.69 -3.00
N LYS A 317 -7.58 -18.91 -3.35
CA LYS A 317 -7.02 -20.25 -3.54
C LYS A 317 -6.36 -20.69 -2.24
N PRO A 318 -7.01 -21.53 -1.42
CA PRO A 318 -6.42 -21.97 -0.17
C PRO A 318 -5.22 -22.88 -0.44
N THR A 319 -4.10 -22.58 0.20
CA THR A 319 -2.88 -23.39 0.16
C THR A 319 -2.27 -23.44 1.56
N ARG A 320 -1.61 -24.53 1.91
CA ARG A 320 -0.96 -24.64 3.23
C ARG A 320 0.08 -23.53 3.45
N ALA A 321 0.82 -23.16 2.40
CA ALA A 321 1.81 -22.09 2.45
C ALA A 321 1.19 -20.71 2.75
N ALA A 322 0.17 -20.30 1.99
CA ALA A 322 -0.43 -18.97 2.17
C ALA A 322 -1.25 -18.87 3.46
N CYS A 323 -2.09 -19.87 3.76
CA CYS A 323 -2.96 -19.86 4.93
C CYS A 323 -2.17 -20.04 6.23
N GLY A 324 -1.21 -20.98 6.24
CA GLY A 324 -0.33 -21.24 7.38
C GLY A 324 0.66 -20.11 7.67
N ALA A 325 0.73 -19.09 6.81
CA ALA A 325 1.53 -17.91 7.08
C ALA A 325 0.94 -17.09 8.24
N CYS A 326 -0.38 -16.82 8.22
CA CYS A 326 -1.09 -16.17 9.32
C CYS A 326 -1.58 -17.15 10.39
N HIS A 327 -2.04 -18.33 9.97
CA HIS A 327 -2.50 -19.41 10.86
C HIS A 327 -1.33 -20.34 11.21
N ASP A 328 -0.31 -19.80 11.87
CA ASP A 328 0.98 -20.48 12.02
C ASP A 328 1.11 -21.39 13.25
N ASP A 329 0.02 -21.55 13.98
CA ASP A 329 -0.22 -22.60 14.97
C ASP A 329 -0.90 -23.85 14.38
N VAL A 330 -1.30 -23.80 13.10
CA VAL A 330 -1.88 -24.95 12.40
C VAL A 330 -0.78 -25.87 11.90
N ASN A 331 -0.85 -27.15 12.30
CA ASN A 331 0.00 -28.19 11.77
C ASN A 331 -0.77 -29.04 10.75
N PHE A 332 -0.64 -28.68 9.47
CA PHE A 332 -1.30 -29.43 8.39
C PHE A 332 -0.83 -30.89 8.28
N ALA A 333 0.37 -31.26 8.75
CA ALA A 333 0.84 -32.64 8.66
C ALA A 333 0.17 -33.56 9.68
N THR A 334 -0.10 -33.05 10.89
CA THR A 334 -0.74 -33.82 11.98
C THR A 334 -2.24 -33.57 12.09
N GLY A 335 -2.73 -32.47 11.51
CA GLY A 335 -4.11 -31.99 11.67
C GLY A 335 -4.35 -31.23 12.98
N GLU A 336 -3.32 -31.04 13.81
CA GLU A 336 -3.40 -30.25 15.03
C GLU A 336 -3.83 -28.82 14.71
N ASN A 337 -4.77 -28.29 15.51
CA ASN A 337 -5.46 -27.01 15.29
C ASN A 337 -6.21 -26.90 13.94
N HIS A 338 -6.44 -28.01 13.25
CA HIS A 338 -7.16 -28.07 11.98
C HIS A 338 -8.14 -29.25 11.95
N ALA A 339 -9.08 -29.25 12.91
CA ALA A 339 -10.11 -30.28 13.09
C ALA A 339 -9.56 -31.72 13.24
N ASN A 340 -8.30 -31.87 13.68
CA ASN A 340 -7.57 -33.14 13.70
C ASN A 340 -7.54 -33.83 12.32
N LEU A 341 -7.53 -33.03 11.25
CA LEU A 341 -7.55 -33.49 9.86
C LEU A 341 -6.22 -33.14 9.16
N PRO A 342 -5.31 -34.13 9.03
CA PRO A 342 -4.10 -33.99 8.22
C PRO A 342 -4.39 -33.62 6.76
N GLN A 343 -3.54 -32.76 6.19
CA GLN A 343 -3.55 -32.31 4.81
C GLN A 343 -2.16 -32.51 4.19
N VAL A 344 -2.03 -33.56 3.37
CA VAL A 344 -0.78 -33.89 2.67
C VAL A 344 -0.57 -33.10 1.36
N SER A 345 -1.63 -32.49 0.85
CA SER A 345 -1.64 -31.65 -0.36
C SER A 345 -2.67 -30.53 -0.25
N ASP A 346 -2.63 -29.56 -1.17
CA ASP A 346 -3.57 -28.43 -1.18
C ASP A 346 -4.87 -28.72 -1.96
N ASN A 347 -5.00 -29.92 -2.56
CA ASN A 347 -6.06 -30.24 -3.53
C ASN A 347 -7.48 -30.30 -2.93
N GLN A 348 -7.59 -30.50 -1.62
CA GLN A 348 -8.88 -30.66 -0.94
C GLN A 348 -9.28 -29.43 -0.13
N CYS A 349 -8.39 -28.46 0.04
CA CYS A 349 -8.64 -27.28 0.86
C CYS A 349 -9.87 -26.52 0.37
N GLY A 350 -9.98 -26.35 -0.96
CA GLY A 350 -11.08 -25.65 -1.61
C GLY A 350 -12.44 -26.32 -1.43
N THR A 351 -12.51 -27.62 -1.10
CA THR A 351 -13.79 -28.32 -0.87
C THR A 351 -14.54 -27.74 0.33
N CYS A 352 -13.80 -27.38 1.39
CA CYS A 352 -14.36 -26.80 2.61
C CYS A 352 -14.17 -25.28 2.67
N HIS A 353 -12.96 -24.81 2.36
CA HIS A 353 -12.61 -23.39 2.34
C HIS A 353 -12.91 -22.78 0.97
N GLN A 354 -14.20 -22.70 0.65
CA GLN A 354 -14.67 -22.04 -0.56
C GLN A 354 -14.35 -20.54 -0.51
N PRO A 355 -14.27 -19.86 -1.66
CA PRO A 355 -14.08 -18.41 -1.70
C PRO A 355 -15.12 -17.63 -0.90
N GLU A 356 -16.38 -18.04 -1.01
CA GLU A 356 -17.56 -17.43 -0.41
C GLU A 356 -18.50 -18.53 0.07
N GLY A 357 -19.12 -18.35 1.23
CA GLY A 357 -20.19 -19.20 1.72
C GLY A 357 -21.51 -18.44 1.81
N GLU A 358 -22.46 -18.97 2.59
CA GLU A 358 -23.79 -18.36 2.71
C GLU A 358 -23.84 -17.25 3.76
N LEU A 359 -22.90 -17.24 4.71
CA LEU A 359 -22.94 -16.35 5.88
C LEU A 359 -21.56 -15.73 6.15
N GLU A 360 -21.56 -14.48 6.59
CA GLU A 360 -20.39 -13.92 7.27
C GLU A 360 -20.04 -14.77 8.50
N PHE A 361 -18.74 -14.84 8.82
CA PHE A 361 -18.19 -15.67 9.90
C PHE A 361 -18.34 -17.19 9.72
N ASP A 362 -18.66 -17.70 8.52
CA ASP A 362 -18.59 -19.13 8.22
C ASP A 362 -17.14 -19.63 7.99
N ILE A 363 -16.96 -20.81 7.37
CA ILE A 363 -15.63 -21.40 7.10
C ILE A 363 -15.06 -21.02 5.71
N SER A 364 -15.85 -20.33 4.88
CA SER A 364 -15.36 -19.77 3.63
C SER A 364 -14.29 -18.72 3.88
N ILE A 365 -13.45 -18.44 2.89
CA ILE A 365 -12.35 -17.50 3.03
C ILE A 365 -12.91 -16.10 3.32
N ARG A 366 -13.90 -15.60 2.56
CA ARG A 366 -14.48 -14.28 2.86
C ARG A 366 -15.27 -14.25 4.16
N GLY A 367 -16.07 -15.29 4.44
CA GLY A 367 -16.82 -15.39 5.68
C GLY A 367 -15.92 -15.32 6.91
N ALA A 368 -14.88 -16.17 6.96
CA ALA A 368 -13.95 -16.24 8.10
C ALA A 368 -13.12 -14.95 8.28
N HIS A 369 -12.85 -14.21 7.20
CA HIS A 369 -12.14 -12.94 7.23
C HIS A 369 -13.07 -11.72 7.27
N THR A 370 -14.32 -11.89 7.68
CA THR A 370 -15.20 -10.74 7.94
C THR A 370 -14.66 -9.92 9.10
N ILE A 371 -14.51 -8.60 8.91
CA ILE A 371 -14.17 -7.68 9.98
C ILE A 371 -15.45 -7.38 10.77
N PRO A 372 -15.54 -7.72 12.08
CA PRO A 372 -16.81 -7.67 12.81
C PRO A 372 -17.55 -6.34 12.72
N ASN A 373 -16.86 -5.21 12.93
CA ASN A 373 -17.49 -3.88 12.89
C ASN A 373 -17.83 -3.38 11.47
N LYS A 374 -17.48 -4.13 10.42
CA LYS A 374 -17.84 -3.88 9.02
C LYS A 374 -18.84 -4.91 8.47
N SER A 375 -19.31 -5.84 9.31
CA SER A 375 -20.26 -6.89 8.93
C SER A 375 -21.55 -6.32 8.33
N ASN A 376 -22.04 -6.99 7.29
CA ASN A 376 -23.34 -6.71 6.67
C ASN A 376 -24.52 -7.17 7.53
N MET A 377 -24.29 -8.05 8.50
CA MET A 377 -25.30 -8.46 9.50
C MET A 377 -25.63 -7.34 10.51
N LEU A 378 -24.84 -6.27 10.56
CA LEU A 378 -25.09 -5.14 11.45
C LEU A 378 -26.10 -4.18 10.85
N ASP A 379 -27.09 -3.81 11.66
CA ASP A 379 -28.13 -2.82 11.33
C ASP A 379 -27.50 -1.47 10.95
N GLY A 380 -26.31 -1.19 11.49
CA GLY A 380 -25.58 0.04 11.27
C GLY A 380 -26.19 1.24 11.98
N ILE A 381 -25.53 2.38 11.86
CA ILE A 381 -25.95 3.64 12.47
C ILE A 381 -25.79 4.75 11.41
N GLN A 382 -26.82 5.57 11.28
CA GLN A 382 -26.84 6.78 10.48
C GLN A 382 -27.17 7.96 11.39
N TYR A 383 -26.20 8.86 11.52
CA TYR A 383 -26.35 10.12 12.24
C TYR A 383 -26.71 11.25 11.27
N GLU A 384 -27.57 12.14 11.73
CA GLU A 384 -27.77 13.45 11.12
C GLU A 384 -27.84 14.51 12.22
N LEU A 385 -27.12 15.61 12.04
CA LEU A 385 -27.23 16.79 12.91
C LEU A 385 -28.02 17.83 12.12
N ILE A 386 -29.25 18.12 12.56
CA ILE A 386 -30.24 18.87 11.79
C ILE A 386 -30.09 20.37 12.02
N ARG A 387 -30.06 20.80 13.27
CA ARG A 387 -29.94 22.22 13.65
C ARG A 387 -29.45 22.40 15.09
N VAL A 388 -28.96 23.60 15.38
CA VAL A 388 -28.54 24.03 16.72
C VAL A 388 -29.35 25.27 17.11
N ASP A 389 -30.09 25.18 18.21
CA ASP A 389 -30.77 26.29 18.86
C ASP A 389 -29.95 26.79 20.05
N ASN A 390 -30.18 28.03 20.48
CA ASN A 390 -29.50 28.65 21.63
C ASN A 390 -27.96 28.61 21.55
N GLY A 391 -27.40 28.44 20.34
CA GLY A 391 -25.96 28.38 20.08
C GLY A 391 -25.29 29.75 20.10
N THR A 392 -25.52 30.56 21.13
CA THR A 392 -24.98 31.91 21.28
C THR A 392 -24.11 32.00 22.54
N ALA A 393 -23.21 32.99 22.60
CA ALA A 393 -22.32 33.17 23.74
C ALA A 393 -23.09 33.26 25.07
N GLY A 394 -22.60 32.54 26.09
CA GLY A 394 -23.20 32.50 27.43
C GLY A 394 -24.45 31.60 27.55
N ARG A 395 -24.86 30.90 26.49
CA ARG A 395 -26.04 30.01 26.49
C ARG A 395 -25.64 28.54 26.35
N GLN A 396 -26.52 27.66 26.83
CA GLN A 396 -26.44 26.22 26.59
C GLN A 396 -27.08 25.91 25.23
N PRO A 397 -26.31 25.39 24.24
CA PRO A 397 -26.85 25.04 22.94
C PRO A 397 -27.75 23.79 23.04
N THR A 398 -28.79 23.76 22.21
CA THR A 398 -29.66 22.60 22.00
C THR A 398 -29.48 22.08 20.58
N VAL A 399 -29.07 20.82 20.42
CA VAL A 399 -28.93 20.17 19.11
C VAL A 399 -30.14 19.31 18.81
N THR A 400 -30.71 19.46 17.60
CA THR A 400 -31.69 18.53 17.03
C THR A 400 -30.96 17.57 16.10
N PHE A 401 -31.18 16.27 16.26
CA PHE A 401 -30.46 15.23 15.52
C PHE A 401 -31.38 14.04 15.18
N SER A 402 -30.99 13.25 14.18
CA SER A 402 -31.64 11.99 13.85
C SER A 402 -30.74 10.78 14.07
N LEU A 403 -31.33 9.68 14.54
CA LEU A 403 -30.70 8.38 14.71
C LEU A 403 -31.52 7.33 13.95
N LYS A 404 -30.91 6.74 12.91
CA LYS A 404 -31.53 5.69 12.10
C LYS A 404 -30.55 4.54 11.87
N ASN A 405 -31.06 3.36 11.56
CA ASN A 405 -30.23 2.26 11.04
C ASN A 405 -30.03 2.40 9.52
N LYS A 406 -29.26 1.51 8.90
CA LYS A 406 -29.02 1.51 7.45
C LYS A 406 -30.29 1.34 6.62
N ALA A 407 -31.31 0.65 7.15
CA ALA A 407 -32.62 0.48 6.53
C ALA A 407 -33.54 1.70 6.70
N GLY A 408 -33.10 2.75 7.40
CA GLY A 408 -33.87 3.96 7.66
C GLY A 408 -34.85 3.87 8.83
N ALA A 409 -34.91 2.75 9.53
CA ALA A 409 -35.73 2.61 10.73
C ALA A 409 -35.13 3.44 11.89
N PRO A 410 -35.96 4.06 12.73
CA PRO A 410 -35.49 4.88 13.86
C PRO A 410 -34.77 4.02 14.90
N LEU A 411 -33.69 4.57 15.47
CA LEU A 411 -32.97 3.99 16.60
C LEU A 411 -33.24 4.80 17.86
N ALA A 412 -33.46 4.13 18.99
CA ALA A 412 -33.61 4.79 20.28
C ALA A 412 -32.24 5.12 20.90
N PRO A 413 -32.10 6.24 21.64
CA PRO A 413 -30.86 6.53 22.35
C PRO A 413 -30.45 5.45 23.34
N THR A 414 -31.41 4.71 23.91
CA THR A 414 -31.19 3.56 24.79
C THR A 414 -30.55 2.36 24.11
N ASP A 415 -30.52 2.33 22.77
CA ASP A 415 -29.89 1.25 22.00
C ASP A 415 -28.36 1.38 21.94
N PHE A 416 -27.79 2.42 22.56
CA PHE A 416 -26.36 2.75 22.52
C PHE A 416 -25.71 2.53 23.88
N GLN A 417 -24.61 1.78 23.92
CA GLN A 417 -23.76 1.62 25.10
C GLN A 417 -22.96 2.89 25.38
N ARG A 418 -22.78 3.73 24.35
CA ARG A 418 -22.27 5.09 24.49
C ARG A 418 -22.90 5.95 23.41
N LEU A 419 -23.40 7.11 23.81
CA LEU A 419 -23.72 8.21 22.92
C LEU A 419 -23.08 9.45 23.54
N ALA A 420 -22.41 10.29 22.74
CA ALA A 420 -21.84 11.53 23.25
C ALA A 420 -21.96 12.65 22.24
N PHE A 421 -22.13 13.85 22.77
CA PHE A 421 -22.09 15.09 22.01
C PHE A 421 -20.88 15.91 22.43
N VAL A 422 -20.14 16.38 21.45
CA VAL A 422 -18.89 17.12 21.65
C VAL A 422 -19.09 18.55 21.18
N LEU A 423 -18.98 19.53 22.08
CA LEU A 423 -19.01 20.96 21.76
C LEU A 423 -17.59 21.50 21.79
N ALA A 424 -17.17 22.15 20.70
CA ALA A 424 -15.84 22.73 20.56
C ALA A 424 -15.91 24.05 19.78
N GLY A 425 -14.99 24.96 20.06
CA GLY A 425 -14.83 26.20 19.30
C GLY A 425 -13.73 27.08 19.90
N PRO A 426 -13.43 28.24 19.29
CA PRO A 426 -13.79 28.57 17.90
C PRO A 426 -13.13 27.59 16.91
N THR A 427 -13.69 27.39 15.72
CA THR A 427 -13.17 26.44 14.69
C THR A 427 -11.79 26.77 14.15
N THR A 428 -11.24 27.94 14.49
CA THR A 428 -9.87 28.29 14.16
C THR A 428 -8.88 27.29 14.75
N ASP A 429 -8.99 26.98 16.05
CA ASP A 429 -8.13 25.98 16.72
C ASP A 429 -8.74 25.32 17.98
N TYR A 430 -10.05 25.46 18.22
CA TYR A 430 -10.80 24.82 19.31
C TYR A 430 -10.21 25.11 20.70
N THR A 431 -10.15 26.38 21.11
CA THR A 431 -9.48 26.83 22.35
C THR A 431 -10.44 27.27 23.46
N ALA A 432 -11.74 27.20 23.25
CA ALA A 432 -12.75 27.77 24.16
C ALA A 432 -12.97 26.96 25.46
N PHE A 433 -12.45 25.74 25.52
CA PHE A 433 -12.56 24.86 26.68
C PHE A 433 -11.17 24.38 27.09
N GLN A 434 -11.00 23.96 28.35
CA GLN A 434 -9.69 23.59 28.91
C GLN A 434 -8.96 22.51 28.08
N ASN A 435 -9.69 21.52 27.57
CA ASN A 435 -9.16 20.45 26.72
C ASN A 435 -9.47 20.67 25.23
N GLY A 436 -9.86 21.89 24.87
CA GLY A 436 -10.32 22.30 23.55
C GLY A 436 -11.77 21.95 23.19
N TYR A 437 -12.39 21.06 23.97
CA TYR A 437 -13.80 20.68 23.83
C TYR A 437 -14.43 20.34 25.19
N VAL A 438 -15.75 20.26 25.21
CA VAL A 438 -16.53 19.55 26.23
C VAL A 438 -17.24 18.37 25.57
N SER A 439 -17.22 17.21 26.21
CA SER A 439 -17.92 16.01 25.76
C SER A 439 -18.92 15.63 26.83
N GLU A 440 -20.19 15.51 26.45
CA GLU A 440 -21.27 15.17 27.38
C GLU A 440 -21.97 13.87 26.98
N ASP A 441 -22.29 13.08 27.99
CA ASP A 441 -23.20 11.94 27.89
C ASP A 441 -24.65 12.46 28.01
N PRO A 442 -25.47 12.32 26.96
CA PRO A 442 -26.83 12.82 26.92
C PRO A 442 -27.83 11.86 27.58
N THR A 443 -27.38 10.73 28.14
CA THR A 443 -28.24 9.70 28.75
C THR A 443 -29.20 10.29 29.78
N GLY A 444 -30.49 9.95 29.66
CA GLY A 444 -31.57 10.47 30.50
C GLY A 444 -31.96 11.93 30.25
N ARG A 445 -31.33 12.63 29.30
CA ARG A 445 -31.57 14.05 28.98
C ARG A 445 -31.98 14.29 27.52
N ILE A 446 -32.19 13.22 26.76
CA ILE A 446 -32.67 13.31 25.38
C ILE A 446 -34.20 13.38 25.40
N SER A 447 -34.74 14.31 24.62
CA SER A 447 -36.17 14.44 24.36
C SER A 447 -36.49 14.12 22.90
N GLY A 448 -37.74 13.73 22.60
CA GLY A 448 -38.17 13.35 21.26
C GLY A 448 -38.38 11.84 21.09
N SER A 449 -38.86 11.45 19.91
CA SER A 449 -39.23 10.07 19.57
C SER A 449 -39.19 9.86 18.06
N GLY A 450 -39.29 8.60 17.61
CA GLY A 450 -39.41 8.28 16.18
C GLY A 450 -38.14 8.60 15.38
N GLY A 451 -36.96 8.49 16.01
CA GLY A 451 -35.67 8.68 15.34
C GLY A 451 -35.23 10.14 15.21
N THR A 452 -36.01 11.10 15.70
CA THR A 452 -35.61 12.52 15.79
C THR A 452 -35.66 12.98 17.23
N TYR A 453 -34.56 13.56 17.68
CA TYR A 453 -34.30 13.83 19.08
C TYR A 453 -33.68 15.21 19.28
N THR A 454 -33.78 15.72 20.50
CA THR A 454 -33.13 16.95 20.93
C THR A 454 -32.33 16.73 22.19
N TYR A 455 -31.18 17.38 22.29
CA TYR A 455 -30.34 17.38 23.48
C TYR A 455 -29.81 18.78 23.76
N THR A 456 -29.97 19.24 25.00
CA THR A 456 -29.41 20.51 25.48
C THR A 456 -28.15 20.22 26.29
N PHE A 457 -27.04 20.84 25.90
CA PHE A 457 -25.77 20.74 26.63
C PHE A 457 -25.91 21.33 28.03
N GLN A 458 -25.23 20.76 29.01
CA GLN A 458 -25.15 21.31 30.36
C GLN A 458 -24.11 22.44 30.40
N ASN A 459 -23.03 22.30 29.64
CA ASN A 459 -22.03 23.35 29.49
C ASN A 459 -22.55 24.46 28.60
N ALA A 460 -22.48 25.69 29.12
CA ALA A 460 -22.71 26.88 28.31
C ALA A 460 -21.50 27.16 27.40
N ILE A 461 -21.77 27.75 26.25
CA ILE A 461 -20.73 28.40 25.45
C ILE A 461 -20.18 29.57 26.29
N PRO A 462 -18.85 29.81 26.35
CA PRO A 462 -18.29 30.91 27.12
C PRO A 462 -18.96 32.26 26.78
N ALA A 463 -19.17 33.11 27.79
CA ALA A 463 -19.89 34.37 27.62
C ALA A 463 -19.17 35.37 26.69
N ASN A 464 -17.86 35.24 26.54
CA ASN A 464 -17.02 36.02 25.63
C ASN A 464 -16.73 35.32 24.29
N ALA A 465 -17.40 34.20 24.01
CA ALA A 465 -17.18 33.42 22.80
C ALA A 465 -17.49 34.22 21.54
N ARG A 466 -16.69 33.99 20.49
CA ARG A 466 -16.83 34.63 19.18
C ARG A 466 -16.56 33.61 18.07
N GLY A 467 -17.07 33.89 16.88
CA GLY A 467 -16.81 33.08 15.69
C GLY A 467 -17.69 31.83 15.58
N THR A 468 -17.14 30.81 14.93
CA THR A 468 -17.85 29.56 14.63
C THR A 468 -17.51 28.47 15.63
N TYR A 469 -18.52 27.74 16.08
CA TYR A 469 -18.41 26.56 16.95
C TYR A 469 -18.91 25.32 16.22
N ALA A 470 -18.55 24.16 16.75
CA ALA A 470 -18.89 22.86 16.20
C ALA A 470 -19.54 21.98 17.28
N ILE A 471 -20.59 21.25 16.89
CA ILE A 471 -21.13 20.12 17.67
C ILE A 471 -20.88 18.84 16.87
N GLY A 472 -20.21 17.88 17.49
CA GLY A 472 -20.00 16.53 16.99
C GLY A 472 -20.88 15.51 17.70
N ILE A 473 -21.24 14.43 17.00
CA ILE A 473 -21.89 13.24 17.59
C ILE A 473 -21.00 12.01 17.39
N GLU A 474 -20.90 11.21 18.44
CA GLU A 474 -20.24 9.91 18.42
C GLU A 474 -21.07 8.88 19.20
N GLY A 475 -21.05 7.63 18.77
CA GLY A 475 -21.76 6.58 19.49
C GLY A 475 -21.23 5.18 19.21
N ARG A 476 -21.53 4.27 20.13
CA ARG A 476 -21.23 2.84 20.06
C ARG A 476 -22.48 2.04 20.39
N ARG A 477 -22.78 1.06 19.54
CA ARG A 477 -23.84 0.06 19.73
C ARG A 477 -23.24 -1.34 19.76
N ASP A 478 -23.84 -2.20 20.54
CA ASP A 478 -23.59 -3.63 20.58
C ASP A 478 -24.78 -4.34 19.92
N GLN A 479 -24.50 -5.25 19.00
CA GLN A 479 -25.51 -6.09 18.35
C GLN A 479 -25.06 -7.54 18.40
N THR A 480 -25.93 -8.41 18.91
CA THR A 480 -25.73 -9.85 18.82
C THR A 480 -26.09 -10.31 17.42
N VAL A 481 -25.15 -10.95 16.73
CA VAL A 481 -25.35 -11.56 15.42
C VAL A 481 -25.29 -13.09 15.55
N LEU A 482 -25.84 -13.79 14.56
CA LEU A 482 -25.89 -15.27 14.52
C LEU A 482 -26.53 -15.87 15.79
N GLN A 483 -27.56 -15.20 16.32
CA GLN A 483 -28.23 -15.58 17.55
C GLN A 483 -28.81 -17.01 17.45
N GLY A 484 -28.61 -17.80 18.51
CA GLY A 484 -29.05 -19.20 18.57
C GLY A 484 -28.13 -20.19 17.84
N THR A 485 -27.00 -19.73 17.29
CA THR A 485 -25.99 -20.62 16.68
C THR A 485 -24.77 -20.78 17.58
N ARG A 486 -23.89 -21.75 17.26
CA ARG A 486 -22.60 -21.91 17.95
C ARG A 486 -21.60 -20.78 17.68
N LYS A 487 -21.88 -19.90 16.72
CA LYS A 487 -21.07 -18.71 16.39
C LYS A 487 -21.75 -17.41 16.81
N GLU A 488 -22.73 -17.48 17.71
CA GLU A 488 -23.34 -16.28 18.30
C GLU A 488 -22.24 -15.38 18.89
N MET A 489 -22.29 -14.10 18.55
CA MET A 489 -21.33 -13.13 19.06
C MET A 489 -21.95 -11.73 19.15
N THR A 490 -21.51 -10.97 20.14
CA THR A 490 -21.85 -9.56 20.29
C THR A 490 -20.78 -8.70 19.66
N ILE A 491 -21.16 -7.89 18.67
CA ILE A 491 -20.26 -6.99 17.97
C ILE A 491 -20.52 -5.56 18.43
N ARG A 492 -19.48 -4.90 18.93
CA ARG A 492 -19.47 -3.47 19.20
C ARG A 492 -19.04 -2.69 17.96
N TYR A 493 -19.87 -1.76 17.51
CA TYR A 493 -19.62 -0.95 16.33
C TYR A 493 -20.08 0.50 16.50
N GLY A 494 -19.59 1.37 15.62
CA GLY A 494 -19.97 2.79 15.55
C GLY A 494 -20.27 3.20 14.11
N ALA A 495 -20.42 4.50 13.88
CA ALA A 495 -20.55 5.07 12.55
C ALA A 495 -19.63 6.28 12.39
N PRO A 496 -19.36 6.72 11.14
CA PRO A 496 -18.62 7.95 10.89
C PRO A 496 -19.24 9.13 11.64
N ASN A 497 -18.43 9.80 12.45
CA ASN A 497 -18.86 10.97 13.23
C ASN A 497 -19.41 12.06 12.31
N LYS A 498 -20.46 12.76 12.77
CA LYS A 498 -21.01 13.94 12.08
C LYS A 498 -20.73 15.18 12.90
N VAL A 499 -20.54 16.31 12.20
CA VAL A 499 -20.27 17.62 12.80
C VAL A 499 -21.19 18.65 12.15
N ILE A 500 -21.81 19.49 12.97
CA ILE A 500 -22.56 20.68 12.53
C ILE A 500 -21.87 21.95 13.02
N TYR A 501 -21.79 22.96 12.15
CA TYR A 501 -21.19 24.25 12.46
C TYR A 501 -22.26 25.34 12.63
N PHE A 502 -22.08 26.18 13.63
CA PHE A 502 -22.96 27.31 13.94
C PHE A 502 -22.15 28.51 14.44
N SER A 503 -22.70 29.71 14.24
CA SER A 503 -22.06 30.96 14.68
C SER A 503 -22.60 31.37 16.05
N VAL A 504 -21.71 31.79 16.96
CA VAL A 504 -22.09 32.18 18.33
C VAL A 504 -22.30 33.69 18.51
N ASP A 505 -21.88 34.48 17.53
CA ASP A 505 -21.93 35.96 17.53
C ASP A 505 -22.52 36.55 16.24
N GLY A 506 -23.07 35.72 15.35
CA GLY A 506 -23.65 36.13 14.07
C GLY A 506 -22.63 36.32 12.94
N SER A 507 -21.33 36.12 13.19
CA SER A 507 -20.32 36.07 12.14
C SER A 507 -20.56 34.95 11.13
N ALA A 508 -20.03 35.10 9.91
CA ALA A 508 -20.12 34.08 8.88
C ALA A 508 -19.49 32.77 9.35
N ARG A 509 -20.20 31.65 9.14
CA ARG A 509 -19.73 30.32 9.53
C ARG A 509 -18.50 29.93 8.72
N GLN A 510 -17.44 29.52 9.42
CA GLN A 510 -16.21 29.04 8.80
C GLN A 510 -15.83 27.68 9.38
N PRO A 511 -15.67 26.62 8.54
CA PRO A 511 -15.10 25.37 9.00
C PRO A 511 -13.63 25.57 9.39
N ARG A 512 -13.06 24.59 10.12
CA ARG A 512 -11.61 24.59 10.36
C ARG A 512 -10.85 24.51 9.04
N ARG A 513 -9.70 25.18 8.97
CA ARG A 513 -8.78 25.10 7.82
C ARG A 513 -8.47 23.63 7.47
N ALA A 514 -8.36 23.32 6.18
CA ALA A 514 -7.88 22.02 5.74
C ALA A 514 -6.39 21.89 6.07
N VAL A 515 -6.02 20.89 6.88
CA VAL A 515 -4.62 20.59 7.25
C VAL A 515 -4.21 19.21 6.74
N VAL A 516 -5.11 18.23 6.86
CA VAL A 516 -4.90 16.84 6.46
C VAL A 516 -6.10 16.37 5.65
N ASP A 517 -5.84 15.62 4.58
CA ASP A 517 -6.88 14.89 3.84
C ASP A 517 -7.08 13.52 4.50
N ILE A 518 -8.28 13.27 5.03
CA ILE A 518 -8.63 12.01 5.70
C ILE A 518 -8.49 10.80 4.77
N ASN A 519 -8.60 10.98 3.46
CA ASN A 519 -8.43 9.90 2.49
C ASN A 519 -6.99 9.36 2.51
N LYS A 520 -6.01 10.18 2.88
CA LYS A 520 -4.63 9.71 3.09
C LYS A 520 -4.48 8.84 4.33
N CYS A 521 -5.25 9.11 5.38
CA CYS A 521 -5.31 8.24 6.56
C CYS A 521 -5.99 6.91 6.22
N ASN A 522 -7.13 6.98 5.51
CA ASN A 522 -7.92 5.81 5.11
C ASN A 522 -7.25 4.94 4.04
N ALA A 523 -6.16 5.42 3.41
CA ALA A 523 -5.34 4.58 2.54
C ALA A 523 -4.66 3.45 3.33
N CYS A 524 -4.51 3.60 4.65
CA CYS A 524 -3.86 2.63 5.54
C CYS A 524 -4.70 2.12 6.70
N HIS A 525 -5.63 2.91 7.23
CA HIS A 525 -6.50 2.56 8.35
C HIS A 525 -7.94 2.29 7.86
#